data_AF-A0A969CRG4-F1
#
_entry.id   AF-A0A969CRG4-F1
#
_cell.length_a   1.000
_cell.length_b   1.000
_cell.length_c   1.000
_cell.angle_alpha   90.00
_cell.angle_beta   90.00
_cell.angle_gamma   90.00
#
_symmetry.space_group_name_H-M   'P 1'
#
loop_
_entity.id
_entity.type
_entity.pdbx_description
1 polymer ?
#
loop_
_entity_poly.entity_id
_entity_poly.type
_entity_poly.pdbx_seq_one_letter_code
_entity_poly.pdbx_strand_id
1 'polypeptide(L)' 'MDNAFELSMEQEFGIRSFSDQVQSLSKEEAQDFLVKLYRQMIMKETMYKHFLAQEWGIGSQARFS' A
#
# COMPACT_ATOMS: atom_id res chain seq x y z
N MET A 1 20.53 3.14 9.69
CA MET A 1 19.10 2.77 9.57
C MET A 1 18.41 3.83 8.72
N ASP A 2 19.09 4.33 7.68
CA ASP A 2 18.83 5.70 7.21
C ASP A 2 18.14 5.72 5.82
N ASN A 3 17.94 4.54 5.21
CA ASN A 3 17.48 4.40 3.82
C ASN A 3 16.22 3.55 3.67
N ALA A 4 15.58 3.11 4.78
CA ALA A 4 14.43 2.20 4.71
C ALA A 4 13.17 2.85 4.09
N PHE A 5 13.15 4.19 4.02
CA PHE A 5 12.04 4.98 3.47
C PHE A 5 12.42 5.74 2.20
N GLU A 6 13.67 5.58 1.74
CA GLU A 6 14.07 6.11 0.44
C GLU A 6 13.46 5.24 -0.66
N LEU A 7 12.97 5.89 -1.70
CA LEU A 7 12.47 5.20 -2.87
C LEU A 7 13.66 4.76 -3.73
N SER A 8 13.56 3.58 -4.33
CA SER A 8 14.49 3.18 -5.39
C SER A 8 14.23 4.02 -6.64
N MET A 9 15.21 4.10 -7.54
CA MET A 9 15.07 4.79 -8.84
C MET A 9 13.88 4.25 -9.64
N GLU A 10 13.64 2.93 -9.60
CA GLU A 10 12.50 2.29 -10.26
C GLU A 10 11.17 2.69 -9.63
N GLN A 11 11.13 2.87 -8.31
CA GLN A 11 9.94 3.35 -7.61
C GLN A 11 9.64 4.82 -7.96
N GLU A 12 10.67 5.67 -8.02
CA GLU A 12 10.53 7.06 -8.47
C GLU A 12 10.04 7.13 -9.92
N PHE A 13 10.61 6.33 -10.81
CA PHE A 13 10.16 6.21 -12.21
C PHE A 13 8.70 5.74 -12.29
N GLY A 14 8.32 4.78 -11.46
CA GLY A 14 6.95 4.29 -11.33
C GLY A 14 5.98 5.41 -10.91
N ILE A 15 6.36 6.22 -9.92
CA ILE A 15 5.57 7.37 -9.46
C ILE A 15 5.42 8.39 -10.58
N ARG A 16 6.50 8.69 -11.32
CA ARG A 16 6.44 9.64 -12.43
C ARG A 16 5.48 9.16 -13.52
N SER A 17 5.62 7.90 -13.93
CA SER A 17 4.77 7.28 -14.95
C SER A 17 3.30 7.26 -14.53
N PHE A 18 3.05 6.99 -13.25
CA PHE A 18 1.71 7.02 -12.68
C PHE A 18 1.13 8.44 -12.63
N SER A 19 1.92 9.45 -12.27
CA SER A 19 1.50 10.86 -12.32
C SER A 19 1.05 11.27 -13.71
N ASP A 20 1.81 10.90 -14.75
CA ASP A 20 1.47 11.23 -16.14
C ASP A 20 0.14 10.55 -16.56
N GLN A 21 -0.18 9.36 -16.03
CA GLN A 21 -1.48 8.70 -16.23
C GLN A 21 -2.62 9.39 -15.47
N VAL A 22 -2.39 9.84 -14.23
CA VAL A 22 -3.42 10.55 -13.45
C VAL A 22 -3.82 11.87 -14.11
N GLN A 23 -2.87 12.56 -14.76
CA GLN A 23 -3.13 13.81 -15.46
C GLN A 23 -4.06 13.67 -16.67
N SER A 24 -4.17 12.47 -17.25
CA SER A 24 -5.07 12.22 -18.39
C SER A 24 -6.50 11.84 -17.98
N LEU A 25 -6.74 11.60 -16.69
CA LEU A 25 -8.05 11.21 -16.19
C LEU A 25 -9.03 12.39 -16.18
N SER A 26 -10.29 12.10 -16.52
CA SER A 26 -11.39 13.00 -16.21
C SER A 26 -11.59 13.10 -14.69
N LYS A 27 -12.34 14.12 -14.26
CA LYS A 27 -12.67 14.31 -12.85
C LYS A 27 -13.40 13.10 -12.24
N GLU A 28 -14.33 12.50 -12.98
CA GLU A 28 -15.11 11.35 -12.50
C GLU A 28 -14.22 10.11 -12.35
N GLU A 29 -13.37 9.83 -13.35
CA GLU A 29 -12.41 8.74 -13.28
C GLU A 29 -11.42 8.93 -12.13
N ALA A 30 -10.93 10.15 -11.91
CA ALA A 30 -10.05 10.45 -10.78
C ALA A 30 -10.73 10.21 -9.42
N GLN A 31 -12.01 10.57 -9.28
CA GLN A 31 -12.78 10.33 -8.06
C GLN A 31 -12.97 8.83 -7.77
N ASP A 32 -13.38 8.06 -8.77
CA ASP A 32 -13.52 6.60 -8.65
C ASP A 32 -12.16 5.94 -8.37
N PHE A 33 -11.11 6.38 -9.05
CA PHE A 33 -9.75 5.89 -8.85
C PHE A 33 -9.26 6.14 -7.41
N LEU A 34 -9.50 7.34 -6.84
CA LEU A 34 -9.10 7.66 -5.47
C LEU A 34 -9.76 6.74 -4.43
N VAL A 35 -11.04 6.44 -4.59
CA VAL A 35 -11.76 5.51 -3.69
C VAL A 35 -11.17 4.11 -3.79
N LYS A 36 -10.87 3.64 -5.00
CA LYS A 36 -10.22 2.35 -5.24
C LYS A 36 -8.82 2.30 -4.63
N LEU A 37 -8.01 3.35 -4.81
CA LEU A 37 -6.67 3.45 -4.24
C LEU A 37 -6.71 3.39 -2.71
N TYR A 38 -7.61 4.14 -2.08
CA TYR A 38 -7.78 4.11 -0.63
C TYR A 38 -8.14 2.73 -0.09
N ARG A 39 -9.06 2.01 -0.77
CA ARG A 39 -9.39 0.63 -0.43
C ARG A 39 -8.15 -0.28 -0.48
N GLN A 40 -7.35 -0.16 -1.54
CA GLN A 40 -6.12 -0.94 -1.68
C GLN A 40 -5.10 -0.63 -0.58
N MET A 41 -4.99 0.65 -0.16
CA MET A 41 -4.11 1.04 0.95
C MET A 41 -4.51 0.36 2.26
N ILE A 42 -5.81 0.33 2.60
CA ILE A 42 -6.31 -0.36 3.80
C ILE A 42 -6.05 -1.86 3.73
N MET A 43 -6.28 -2.49 2.56
CA MET A 43 -5.99 -3.91 2.37
C MET A 43 -4.50 -4.20 2.58
N LYS A 44 -3.62 -3.38 2.00
CA LYS A 44 -2.17 -3.50 2.16
C LYS A 44 -1.75 -3.34 3.63
N GLU A 45 -2.32 -2.38 4.35
CA GLU A 45 -2.08 -2.19 5.79
C GLU A 45 -2.50 -3.43 6.60
N THR A 46 -3.68 -3.97 6.31
CA THR A 46 -4.21 -5.18 6.97
C THR A 46 -3.30 -6.38 6.72
N MET A 47 -2.82 -6.55 5.49
CA MET A 47 -1.87 -7.61 5.12
C MET A 47 -0.55 -7.47 5.88
N TYR A 48 0.03 -6.27 5.95
CA TYR A 48 1.27 -6.06 6.71
C TYR A 48 1.09 -6.36 8.19
N LYS A 49 -0.01 -5.92 8.81
CA LYS A 49 -0.31 -6.24 10.22
C LYS A 49 -0.41 -7.76 10.43
N HIS A 50 -1.08 -8.47 9.51
CA HIS A 50 -1.19 -9.92 9.57
C HIS A 50 0.18 -10.60 9.48
N PHE A 51 1.01 -10.23 8.51
CA PHE A 51 2.34 -10.81 8.35
C PHE A 51 3.26 -10.51 9.53
N LEU A 52 3.26 -9.28 10.06
CA LEU A 52 4.02 -8.93 11.26
C LEU A 52 3.57 -9.73 12.48
N ALA A 53 2.25 -9.90 12.68
CA ALA A 53 1.71 -10.69 13.77
C ALA A 53 2.09 -12.18 13.66
N GLN A 54 2.18 -12.71 12.43
CA GLN A 54 2.66 -14.07 12.18
C GLN A 54 4.15 -14.21 12.51
N GLU A 55 5.00 -13.31 11.99
CA GLU A 55 6.45 -13.32 12.23
C GLU A 55 6.81 -13.15 13.71
N TRP A 56 6.02 -12.38 14.46
CA TRP A 56 6.20 -12.19 15.90
C TRP A 56 5.49 -13.24 16.77
N GLY A 57 4.77 -14.20 16.18
CA GLY A 57 4.06 -15.25 16.90
C GLY A 57 2.86 -14.76 17.74
N ILE A 58 2.36 -13.55 17.48
CA ILE A 58 1.24 -12.92 18.22
C ILE A 58 -0.11 -13.46 17.74
N GLY A 59 -0.17 -14.03 16.52
CA GLY A 59 -1.39 -14.60 15.93
C GLY A 59 -1.76 -16.03 16.36
N SER A 60 -0.89 -16.74 17.08
CA SER A 60 -1.08 -18.17 17.42
C SER A 60 -1.61 -18.43 18.84
N GLN A 61 -1.68 -17.42 19.72
CA GLN A 61 -2.10 -17.61 21.12
C GLN A 61 -3.60 -17.45 21.39
N ALA A 62 -4.43 -17.12 20.39
CA ALA A 62 -5.89 -17.01 20.58
C ALA A 62 -6.66 -18.34 20.48
N ARG A 63 -5.97 -19.49 20.46
CA ARG A 63 -6.59 -20.82 20.48
C ARG A 63 -5.87 -21.78 21.41
N PHE A 64 -5.80 -21.46 22.70
CA PHE A 64 -5.73 -22.50 23.73
C PHE A 64 -6.60 -22.09 24.91
N SER A 65 -7.66 -22.90 25.12
CA SER A 65 -8.57 -23.08 26.28
C SER A 65 -9.25 -21.85 26.86
#